data_AF-A0A7C3R532-F1
#
_entry.id   AF-A0A7C3R532-F1
#
_cell.length_a   1.000
_cell.length_b   1.000
_cell.length_c   1.000
_cell.angle_alpha   90.00
_cell.angle_beta   90.00
_cell.angle_gamma   90.00
#
_symmetry.space_group_name_H-M   'P 1'
#
loop_
_entity.id
_entity.type
_entity.pdbx_description
1 polymer ?
#
loop_
_entity_poly.entity_id
_entity_poly.type
_entity_poly.pdbx_seq_one_letter_code
_entity_poly.pdbx_strand_id
1 'polypeptide(L)'
;KDHNIQISMNGTGRTIDNIIIERFFRTLKQNNVYISDYQTIKELKEGIKVYMHKYNFKRFHSSLNYQKPMTVYLDFIQKSA
;
A
#
# COMPACT_ATOMS: atom_id res chain seq x y z
N LYS A 1 7.57 -16.02 -17.11
CA LYS A 1 8.96 -15.56 -16.82
C LYS A 1 9.29 -14.30 -17.60
N ASP A 2 8.31 -13.72 -18.29
CA ASP A 2 8.51 -12.82 -19.42
C ASP A 2 8.88 -11.38 -18.99
N HIS A 3 8.82 -11.12 -17.69
CA HIS A 3 9.19 -9.85 -17.06
C HIS A 3 10.45 -9.94 -16.19
N ASN A 4 11.17 -11.07 -16.20
CA ASN A 4 12.38 -11.30 -15.38
C ASN A 4 12.17 -11.02 -13.87
N ILE A 5 10.97 -11.29 -13.36
CA ILE A 5 10.63 -11.14 -11.93
C ILE A 5 11.02 -12.41 -11.19
N GLN A 6 11.87 -12.29 -10.17
CA GLN A 6 12.18 -13.38 -9.25
C GLN A 6 11.12 -13.46 -8.14
N ILE A 7 10.44 -14.61 -8.04
CA ILE A 7 9.55 -14.88 -6.91
C ILE A 7 10.43 -15.19 -5.70
N SER A 8 10.32 -14.35 -4.67
CA SER A 8 10.97 -14.58 -3.38
C SER A 8 9.92 -15.11 -2.40
N MET A 9 10.19 -16.26 -1.81
CA MET A 9 9.39 -16.84 -0.72
C MET A 9 10.31 -17.02 0.48
N ASN A 10 9.91 -16.47 1.62
CA ASN A 10 10.56 -16.75 2.89
C ASN A 10 10.13 -18.13 3.42
N GLY A 11 11.04 -18.79 4.14
CA GLY A 11 10.75 -20.07 4.80
C GLY A 11 9.72 -19.89 5.93
N THR A 12 9.03 -20.97 6.28
CA THR A 12 8.03 -20.98 7.36
C THR A 12 8.60 -20.39 8.65
N GLY A 13 7.94 -19.37 9.21
CA GLY A 13 8.36 -18.70 10.45
C GLY A 13 9.23 -17.44 10.28
N ARG A 14 9.60 -17.04 9.06
CA ARG A 14 10.25 -15.75 8.79
C ARG A 14 9.22 -14.76 8.25
N THR A 15 8.67 -13.90 9.12
CA THR A 15 7.56 -12.97 8.78
C THR A 15 7.99 -11.51 8.62
N ILE A 16 9.28 -11.20 8.74
CA ILE A 16 9.78 -9.82 8.77
C ILE A 16 9.42 -9.06 7.49
N ASP A 17 9.50 -9.73 6.34
CA ASP A 17 9.21 -9.13 5.04
C ASP A 17 7.72 -8.73 4.90
N ASN A 18 6.82 -9.38 5.65
CA ASN A 18 5.39 -9.13 5.60
C ASN A 18 4.92 -8.00 6.53
N ILE A 19 5.75 -7.55 7.47
CA ILE A 19 5.35 -6.56 8.49
C ILE A 19 4.81 -5.27 7.85
N ILE A 20 5.43 -4.81 6.78
CA ILE A 20 5.05 -3.57 6.09
C ILE A 20 3.67 -3.70 5.45
N ILE A 21 3.43 -4.80 4.73
CA ILE A 21 2.16 -5.01 4.03
C ILE A 21 1.02 -5.29 5.03
N GLU A 22 1.29 -5.99 6.13
CA GLU A 22 0.32 -6.20 7.20
C GLU A 22 -0.09 -4.89 7.88
N ARG A 23 0.88 -4.01 8.17
CA ARG A 23 0.62 -2.68 8.73
C ARG A 23 -0.21 -1.83 7.78
N PHE A 24 0.06 -1.90 6.48
CA PHE A 24 -0.75 -1.27 5.46
C PHE A 24 -2.20 -1.79 5.48
N PHE A 25 -2.39 -3.11 5.44
CA PHE A 25 -3.73 -3.70 5.44
C PHE A 25 -4.54 -3.37 6.70
N ARG A 26 -3.91 -3.34 7.87
CA ARG A 26 -4.56 -2.88 9.11
C ARG A 26 -5.07 -1.44 8.95
N THR A 27 -4.22 -0.56 8.42
CA THR A 27 -4.54 0.87 8.21
C THR A 27 -5.67 1.06 7.19
N LEU A 28 -5.68 0.28 6.12
CA LEU A 28 -6.75 0.27 5.12
C LEU A 28 -8.07 -0.16 5.74
N LYS A 29 -8.08 -1.29 6.45
CA LYS A 29 -9.29 -1.83 7.06
C LYS A 29 -9.90 -0.85 8.07
N GLN A 30 -9.08 -0.33 8.99
CA GLN A 30 -9.53 0.59 10.03
C GLN A 30 -10.05 1.92 9.49
N ASN A 31 -9.37 2.51 8.50
CA ASN A 31 -9.73 3.87 8.03
C ASN A 31 -10.70 3.90 6.85
N ASN A 32 -11.07 2.75 6.30
CA ASN A 32 -11.94 2.68 5.13
C ASN A 32 -12.91 1.52 5.23
N VAL A 33 -12.44 0.27 5.10
CA VAL A 33 -13.34 -0.89 4.97
C VAL A 33 -14.34 -1.00 6.13
N TYR A 34 -13.89 -0.81 7.37
CA TYR A 34 -14.76 -0.93 8.55
C TYR A 34 -15.67 0.28 8.78
N ILE A 35 -15.35 1.44 8.19
CA ILE A 35 -16.12 2.69 8.39
C ILE A 35 -17.09 2.93 7.23
N SER A 36 -16.76 2.47 6.03
CA SER A 36 -17.47 2.83 4.79
C SER A 36 -18.67 1.94 4.45
N ASP A 37 -18.98 0.93 5.29
CA ASP A 37 -20.14 0.04 5.21
C ASP A 37 -20.59 -0.30 3.76
N TYR A 38 -19.64 -0.80 2.95
CA TYR A 38 -19.88 -1.06 1.54
C TYR A 38 -20.89 -2.19 1.35
N GLN A 39 -21.93 -1.95 0.56
CA GLN A 39 -23.02 -2.90 0.36
C GLN A 39 -22.77 -3.82 -0.83
N THR A 40 -21.93 -3.38 -1.78
CA THR A 40 -21.60 -4.18 -2.97
C THR A 40 -20.10 -4.24 -3.24
N ILE A 41 -19.67 -5.29 -3.95
CA ILE A 41 -18.28 -5.43 -4.42
C ILE A 41 -17.89 -4.26 -5.34
N LYS A 42 -18.84 -3.74 -6.13
CA LYS A 42 -18.59 -2.60 -7.02
C LYS A 42 -18.23 -1.35 -6.23
N GLU A 43 -19.00 -1.04 -5.19
CA GLU A 43 -18.74 0.08 -4.28
C GLU A 43 -17.42 -0.10 -3.53
N LEU A 44 -17.15 -1.31 -3.02
CA LEU A 44 -15.88 -1.61 -2.36
C LEU A 44 -14.69 -1.33 -3.29
N LYS A 45 -14.75 -1.76 -4.56
CA LYS A 45 -13.67 -1.53 -5.52
C LYS A 45 -13.43 -0.04 -5.77
N GLU A 46 -14.50 0.74 -5.96
CA GLU A 46 -14.36 2.19 -6.16
C GLU A 46 -13.86 2.89 -4.89
N GLY A 47 -14.37 2.48 -3.73
CA GLY A 47 -13.93 2.95 -2.42
C GLY A 47 -12.44 2.71 -2.16
N ILE A 48 -11.96 1.49 -2.45
CA ILE A 48 -10.54 1.16 -2.38
C ILE A 48 -9.73 2.03 -3.35
N LYS A 49 -10.18 2.24 -4.59
CA LYS A 49 -9.48 3.08 -5.57
C LYS A 49 -9.33 4.52 -5.05
N VAL A 50 -10.39 5.11 -4.52
CA VAL A 50 -10.38 6.44 -3.91
C VAL A 50 -9.45 6.48 -2.69
N TYR A 51 -9.49 5.45 -1.84
CA TYR A 51 -8.60 5.34 -0.70
C TYR A 51 -7.14 5.26 -1.11
N MET A 52 -6.78 4.44 -2.10
CA MET A 52 -5.41 4.31 -2.59
C MET A 52 -4.88 5.62 -3.15
N HIS A 53 -5.70 6.36 -3.90
CA HIS A 53 -5.33 7.69 -4.38
C HIS A 53 -5.06 8.64 -3.20
N LYS A 54 -5.93 8.65 -2.18
CA LYS A 54 -5.70 9.47 -0.97
C LYS A 54 -4.43 9.04 -0.22
N TYR A 55 -4.22 7.74 -0.04
CA TYR A 55 -3.05 7.19 0.66
C TYR A 55 -1.75 7.58 -0.04
N ASN A 56 -1.67 7.38 -1.36
CA ASN A 56 -0.44 7.61 -2.12
C ASN A 56 -0.14 9.10 -2.36
N PHE A 57 -1.16 9.92 -2.65
CA PHE A 57 -0.98 11.29 -3.15
C PHE A 57 -1.35 12.40 -2.16
N LYS A 58 -2.05 12.07 -1.06
CA LYS A 58 -2.56 13.08 -0.11
C LYS A 58 -2.13 12.84 1.33
N ARG A 59 -1.90 11.59 1.75
CA ARG A 59 -1.53 11.26 3.14
C ARG A 59 -0.04 11.47 3.36
N PHE A 60 0.30 12.18 4.43
CA PHE A 60 1.67 12.28 4.92
C PHE A 60 1.98 11.15 5.91
N HIS A 61 3.21 10.64 5.86
CA HIS A 61 3.67 9.55 6.71
C HIS A 61 4.89 9.99 7.52
N SER A 62 4.82 9.90 8.85
CA SER A 62 5.94 10.26 9.73
C SER A 62 7.18 9.40 9.46
N SER A 63 6.99 8.12 9.12
CA SER A 63 8.07 7.21 8.71
C SER A 63 8.74 7.59 7.38
N LEU A 64 8.14 8.51 6.62
CA LEU A 64 8.65 9.03 5.36
C LEU A 64 9.07 10.50 5.50
N ASN A 65 9.54 10.92 6.69
CA ASN A 65 9.87 12.33 6.98
C ASN A 65 8.73 13.30 6.63
N TYR A 66 7.48 12.88 6.92
CA TYR A 66 6.27 13.62 6.57
C TYR A 66 6.14 13.91 5.07
N GLN A 67 6.60 12.99 4.21
CA GLN A 67 6.32 13.01 2.78
C GLN A 67 5.16 12.08 2.42
N LYS A 68 4.68 12.23 1.19
CA LYS A 68 3.64 11.37 0.59
C LYS A 68 4.29 10.13 -0.02
N PRO A 69 3.67 8.95 0.08
CA PRO A 69 4.24 7.72 -0.47
C PRO A 69 4.60 7.82 -1.95
N MET A 70 3.75 8.47 -2.76
CA MET A 70 4.03 8.63 -4.18
C MET A 70 5.24 9.52 -4.45
N THR A 71 5.45 10.59 -3.68
CA THR A 71 6.63 11.46 -3.82
C THR A 71 7.90 10.66 -3.61
N VAL A 72 7.97 9.90 -2.50
CA VAL A 72 9.13 9.04 -2.20
C VAL A 72 9.36 8.01 -3.30
N TYR A 73 8.29 7.41 -3.81
CA TYR A 73 8.38 6.42 -4.89
C TYR A 73 8.92 7.04 -6.20
N LEU A 74 8.40 8.20 -6.62
CA LEU A 74 8.86 8.87 -7.83
C LEU A 74 10.31 9.34 -7.71
N ASP A 75 10.69 9.90 -6.56
CA ASP A 75 12.07 10.32 -6.28
C ASP A 75 13.03 9.13 -6.34
N PHE A 76 12.61 7.96 -5.84
CA PHE A 76 13.38 6.73 -5.93
C PHE A 76 13.57 6.27 -7.38
N ILE A 77 12.49 6.26 -8.17
CA ILE A 77 12.55 5.88 -9.59
C ILE A 77 13.45 6.83 -10.37
N GLN A 78 13.36 8.15 -10.14
CA GLN A 78 14.20 9.14 -10.81
C GLN A 78 15.69 8.97 -10.49
N LYS A 79 16.04 8.57 -9.26
CA LYS A 79 17.43 8.31 -8.86
C LYS A 79 17.97 6.97 -9.34
N SER A 80 17.07 6.03 -9.65
CA SER A 80 17.42 4.66 -10.07
C SER A 80 17.41 4.50 -11.59
N ALA A 81 16.97 5.53 -12.32
CA ALA A 81 17.03 5.66 -13.77
C ALA A 81 18.37 6.28 -14.19
#